data_AF-A0A397W4S4-F1
#
_entry.id   AF-A0A397W4S4-F1
#
_cell.length_a   1.000
_cell.length_b   1.000
_cell.length_c   1.000
_cell.angle_alpha   90.00
_cell.angle_beta   90.00
_cell.angle_gamma   90.00
#
_symmetry.space_group_name_H-M   'P 1'
#
loop_
_entity.id
_entity.type
_entity.pdbx_description
1 polymer ?
#
loop_
_entity_poly.entity_id
_entity_poly.type
_entity_poly.pdbx_seq_one_letter_code
_entity_poly.pdbx_strand_id
1 'polypeptide(L)'
;MQSTILTGHQLTLGPMESWDPALKNAVALCLQTEFPSIIYTGPDWIQIYNEASKTILMTKHTYALGKPFSEIWPEAYEYVVGTQFER
;
A
#
# COMPACT_ATOMS: atom_id res chain seq x y z
N MET A 1 -15.36 0.82 10.51
CA MET A 1 -14.38 -0.18 10.99
C MET A 1 -13.05 -0.16 10.23
N GLN A 2 -13.00 0.27 8.96
CA GLN A 2 -11.75 0.35 8.16
C GLN A 2 -10.77 1.44 8.62
N SER A 3 -11.26 2.55 9.20
CA SER A 3 -10.40 3.65 9.67
C SER A 3 -9.45 3.24 10.80
N THR A 4 -9.80 2.21 11.58
CA THR A 4 -9.03 1.76 12.75
C THR A 4 -7.76 0.98 12.37
N ILE A 5 -7.72 0.37 11.19
CA ILE A 5 -6.56 -0.46 10.77
C ILE A 5 -5.34 0.41 10.46
N LEU A 6 -5.55 1.64 9.95
CA LEU A 6 -4.46 2.54 9.60
C LEU A 6 -4.00 3.43 10.77
N THR A 7 -4.80 3.57 11.83
CA THR A 7 -4.42 4.38 13.02
C THR A 7 -3.48 3.65 13.97
N GLY A 8 -3.43 2.31 13.92
CA GLY A 8 -2.63 1.48 14.83
C GLY A 8 -1.37 0.84 14.23
N HIS A 9 -1.19 0.88 12.91
CA HIS A 9 0.03 0.40 12.25
C HIS A 9 1.00 1.57 12.07
N GLN A 10 2.23 1.44 12.56
CA GLN A 10 3.32 2.35 12.22
C GLN A 10 3.70 2.10 10.76
N LEU A 11 3.03 2.80 9.85
CA LEU A 11 3.33 2.76 8.43
C LEU A 11 4.67 3.48 8.21
N THR A 12 5.49 2.99 7.28
CA THR A 12 6.75 3.66 6.88
C THR A 12 6.51 5.12 6.45
N LEU A 13 5.29 5.44 6.01
CA LEU A 13 4.81 6.77 5.63
C LEU A 13 4.55 7.73 6.80
N GLY A 14 4.74 7.29 8.05
CA GLY A 14 4.42 8.10 9.23
C GLY A 14 2.91 8.25 9.46
N PRO A 15 2.51 9.11 10.42
CA PRO A 15 1.10 9.30 10.79
C PRO A 15 0.29 9.89 9.63
N MET A 16 -0.95 9.42 9.45
CA MET A 16 -1.81 9.81 8.33
C MET A 16 -2.12 11.33 8.32
N GLU A 17 -2.08 11.98 9.47
CA GLU A 17 -2.25 13.42 9.62
C GLU A 17 -1.20 14.20 8.81
N SER A 18 0.00 13.64 8.67
CA SER A 18 1.12 14.25 7.94
C SER A 18 1.11 14.02 6.43
N TRP A 19 0.24 13.14 5.93
CA TRP A 19 0.24 12.80 4.49
C TRP A 19 -0.25 13.96 3.63
N ASP A 20 0.16 13.95 2.37
CA ASP A 20 -0.39 14.84 1.34
C ASP A 20 -1.93 14.62 1.21
N PRO A 21 -2.73 15.69 1.10
CA PRO A 21 -4.19 15.57 0.95
C PRO A 21 -4.64 14.68 -0.22
N ALA A 22 -3.92 14.68 -1.35
CA ALA A 22 -4.25 13.83 -2.49
C ALA A 22 -4.06 12.35 -2.15
N LEU A 23 -3.00 12.01 -1.41
CA LEU A 23 -2.77 10.64 -0.94
C LEU A 23 -3.89 10.20 0.03
N LYS A 24 -4.30 11.06 0.97
CA LYS A 24 -5.41 10.75 1.89
C LYS A 24 -6.69 10.47 1.11
N ASN A 25 -7.00 11.27 0.10
CA ASN A 25 -8.19 11.09 -0.74
C ASN A 25 -8.13 9.79 -1.55
N ALA A 26 -6.98 9.50 -2.18
CA ALA A 26 -6.80 8.25 -2.93
C ALA A 26 -6.96 7.02 -2.03
N VAL A 27 -6.37 7.04 -0.83
CA VAL A 27 -6.52 5.96 0.16
C VAL A 27 -7.96 5.84 0.62
N ALA A 28 -8.65 6.95 0.89
CA ALA A 28 -10.06 6.92 1.26
C ALA A 28 -10.94 6.27 0.17
N LEU A 29 -10.69 6.56 -1.11
CA LEU A 29 -11.37 5.92 -2.23
C LEU A 29 -11.03 4.43 -2.33
N CYS A 30 -9.75 4.09 -2.21
CA CYS A 30 -9.28 2.69 -2.23
C CYS A 30 -9.96 1.84 -1.15
N LEU A 31 -10.14 2.38 0.05
CA LEU A 31 -10.77 1.63 1.15
C LEU A 31 -12.28 1.48 0.99
N GLN A 32 -12.94 2.45 0.37
CA GLN A 32 -14.40 2.47 0.18
C GLN A 32 -14.88 1.54 -0.95
N THR A 33 -14.02 1.16 -1.90
CA THR A 33 -14.40 0.26 -2.99
C THR A 33 -14.43 -1.21 -2.55
N GLU A 34 -15.38 -1.97 -3.09
CA GLU A 34 -15.48 -3.42 -2.92
C GLU A 34 -14.61 -4.19 -3.94
N PHE A 35 -14.05 -3.50 -4.94
CA PHE A 35 -13.12 -4.11 -5.89
C PHE A 35 -11.70 -4.14 -5.32
N PRO A 36 -10.93 -5.22 -5.55
CA PRO A 36 -9.53 -5.27 -5.14
C PRO A 36 -8.74 -4.06 -5.64
N SER A 37 -8.20 -3.29 -4.70
CA SER A 37 -7.47 -2.06 -4.98
C SER A 37 -6.22 -1.97 -4.10
N ILE A 38 -5.11 -1.54 -4.72
CA ILE A 38 -3.80 -1.37 -4.09
C ILE A 38 -3.21 -0.05 -4.57
N ILE A 39 -2.71 0.75 -3.64
CA ILE A 39 -1.95 1.98 -3.87
C ILE A 39 -0.50 1.69 -3.49
N TYR A 40 0.41 2.07 -4.39
CA TYR A 40 1.83 2.16 -4.13
C TYR A 40 2.22 3.64 -4.05
N THR A 41 2.95 4.03 -3.01
CA THR A 41 3.27 5.45 -2.77
C THR A 41 4.65 5.64 -2.15
N GLY A 42 5.23 6.82 -2.39
CA GLY A 42 6.57 7.17 -1.92
C GLY A 42 7.69 6.47 -2.69
N PRO A 43 8.96 6.82 -2.38
CA PRO A 43 10.13 6.28 -3.08
C PRO A 43 10.31 4.76 -2.88
N ASP A 44 9.86 4.24 -1.73
CA ASP A 44 9.98 2.81 -1.40
C ASP A 44 8.77 1.98 -1.89
N TRP A 45 7.85 2.58 -2.64
CA TRP A 45 6.63 1.92 -3.15
C TRP A 45 5.84 1.24 -2.03
N ILE A 46 5.53 2.00 -0.98
CA ILE A 46 4.80 1.50 0.18
C ILE A 46 3.38 1.07 -0.22
N GLN A 47 2.99 -0.13 0.20
CA GLN A 47 1.70 -0.73 -0.12
C GLN A 47 0.58 -0.34 0.85
N ILE A 48 -0.51 0.17 0.31
CA ILE A 48 -1.79 0.35 1.00
C ILE A 48 -2.87 -0.34 0.18
N TYR A 49 -3.72 -1.15 0.79
CA TYR A 49 -4.74 -1.91 0.06
C TYR A 49 -6.01 -2.08 0.89
N ASN A 50 -7.09 -2.41 0.19
CA ASN A 50 -8.39 -2.70 0.82
C ASN A 50 -8.57 -4.20 1.12
N GLU A 51 -9.61 -4.51 1.89
CA GLU A 51 -9.93 -5.88 2.29
C GLU A 51 -10.09 -6.83 1.10
N ALA A 52 -10.67 -6.36 -0.01
CA ALA A 52 -10.85 -7.16 -1.22
C ALA A 52 -9.52 -7.61 -1.85
N SER A 53 -8.43 -6.86 -1.64
CA SER A 53 -7.08 -7.22 -2.12
C SER A 53 -6.42 -8.34 -1.33
N LYS A 54 -6.98 -8.79 -0.20
CA LYS A 54 -6.43 -9.93 0.57
C LYS A 54 -6.31 -11.20 -0.27
N THR A 55 -7.25 -11.42 -1.19
CA THR A 55 -7.20 -12.57 -2.11
C THR A 55 -6.01 -12.50 -3.07
N ILE A 56 -5.64 -11.31 -3.53
CA ILE A 56 -4.46 -11.08 -4.40
C ILE A 56 -3.17 -11.28 -3.60
N LEU A 57 -3.13 -10.77 -2.38
CA LEU A 57 -1.96 -10.81 -1.52
C LEU A 57 -1.73 -12.19 -0.89
N MET A 58 -2.75 -13.05 -0.84
CA MET A 58 -2.70 -14.36 -0.21
C MET A 58 -2.07 -14.25 1.20
N THR A 59 -1.12 -15.12 1.56
CA THR A 59 -0.47 -15.10 2.88
C THR A 59 0.25 -13.77 3.19
N LYS A 60 0.61 -12.98 2.17
CA LYS A 60 1.32 -11.70 2.34
C LYS A 60 0.45 -10.62 2.98
N HIS A 61 -0.89 -10.73 2.92
CA HIS A 61 -1.78 -9.71 3.48
C HIS A 61 -1.65 -9.52 5.00
N THR A 62 -0.98 -10.45 5.69
CA THR A 62 -0.78 -10.38 7.15
C THR A 62 0.33 -9.40 7.54
N TYR A 63 1.21 -9.05 6.60
CA TYR A 63 2.34 -8.15 6.86
C TYR A 63 2.60 -7.13 5.74
N ALA A 64 1.89 -7.19 4.60
CA ALA A 64 2.14 -6.30 3.46
C ALA A 64 1.75 -4.83 3.69
N LEU A 65 0.81 -4.56 4.60
CA LEU A 65 0.29 -3.20 4.81
C LEU A 65 1.39 -2.28 5.35
N GLY A 66 1.67 -1.20 4.61
CA GLY A 66 2.68 -0.22 4.99
C GLY A 66 4.13 -0.63 4.74
N LYS A 67 4.35 -1.75 4.04
CA LYS A 67 5.68 -2.26 3.73
C LYS A 67 6.13 -1.90 2.31
N PRO A 68 7.45 -1.75 2.09
CA PRO A 68 8.02 -1.56 0.76
C PRO A 68 7.63 -2.67 -0.21
N PHE A 69 7.46 -2.32 -1.49
CA PHE A 69 7.18 -3.30 -2.53
C PHE A 69 8.28 -4.37 -2.64
N SER A 70 9.54 -3.96 -2.50
CA SER A 70 10.72 -4.84 -2.52
C SER A 70 10.72 -5.89 -1.42
N GLU A 71 10.14 -5.61 -0.24
CA GLU A 71 10.05 -6.58 0.85
C GLU A 71 8.95 -7.63 0.60
N ILE A 72 7.86 -7.21 -0.03
CA ILE A 72 6.67 -8.06 -0.21
C ILE A 72 6.73 -8.86 -1.51
N TRP A 73 7.29 -8.28 -2.57
CA TRP A 73 7.40 -8.87 -3.89
C TRP A 73 8.84 -8.76 -4.43
N PRO A 74 9.85 -9.27 -3.71
CA PRO A 74 11.24 -9.21 -4.16
C PRO A 74 11.44 -9.83 -5.55
N GLU A 75 10.65 -10.85 -5.89
CA GLU A 75 10.67 -11.53 -7.18
C GLU A 75 10.20 -10.64 -8.35
N ALA A 76 9.34 -9.66 -8.08
CA ALA A 76 8.76 -8.77 -9.09
C ALA A 76 9.40 -7.39 -9.11
N TYR A 77 10.11 -7.01 -8.04
CA TYR A 77 10.68 -5.68 -7.87
C TYR A 77 11.55 -5.25 -9.04
N GLU A 78 12.51 -6.09 -9.46
CA GLU A 78 13.40 -5.80 -10.60
C GLU A 78 12.62 -5.54 -11.90
N TYR A 79 11.57 -6.33 -12.16
CA TYR A 79 10.80 -6.24 -13.40
C TYR A 79 9.78 -5.08 -13.43
N VAL A 80 9.34 -4.60 -12.25
CA VAL A 80 8.29 -3.59 -12.14
C VAL A 80 8.87 -2.21 -11.85
N VAL A 81 9.85 -2.14 -10.95
CA VAL A 81 10.45 -0.89 -10.47
C VAL A 81 11.80 -0.66 -11.13
N GLY A 82 12.67 -1.69 -11.16
CA GLY A 82 14.04 -1.60 -11.67
C GLY A 82 14.15 -1.28 -13.16
N THR A 83 13.18 -1.67 -13.99
CA THR A 83 13.22 -1.40 -15.45
C THR A 83 12.41 -0.18 -15.89
N GLN A 84 11.48 0.32 -15.07
CA GLN A 84 10.40 1.19 -15.54
C GLN A 84 10.43 2.62 -14.97
N PHE A 85 11.12 2.88 -13.85
CA PHE A 85 11.01 4.15 -13.11
C PHE A 85 12.34 4.87 -12.80
N GLU A 86 13.50 4.36 -13.26
CA GLU A 86 14.79 5.08 -13.21
C GLU A 86 15.05 6.02 -14.41
N ARG A 87 14.00 6.54 -15.07
CA ARG A 87 14.15 7.54 -16.15
C ARG A 87 13.77 8.94 -15.73
#